data_AF-W4PDW7-F1
#
_entry.id   AF-W4PDW7-F1
#
_cell.length_a   1.000
_cell.length_b   1.000
_cell.length_c   1.000
_cell.angle_alpha   90.00
_cell.angle_beta   90.00
_cell.angle_gamma   90.00
#
_symmetry.space_group_name_H-M   'P 1'
#
loop_
_entity.id
_entity.type
_entity.pdbx_description
1 polymer ?
#
loop_
_entity_poly.entity_id
_entity_poly.type
_entity_poly.pdbx_seq_one_letter_code
_entity_poly.pdbx_strand_id
1 'polypeptide(L)'
;MLVKDIKRRRGRERAVALYNPSDTAHTFVISFETLGLGGKAAVRDVVNCKDLGILEERIEYTVEPHSVAIWTLKADRRVEISLYEAEQAYLPCYNDLGVNPKQVRYAVSSNCSGGIKVAYLGGRPENYAQWKDVYSDKGGEYKMTVAYCAERDCRLEVTVNGKKRVVSVKSSGGKDRVASIVLPIELKAGYNDIRMGNAYSWAPDID
;
A
#
# COMPACT_ATOMS: atom_id res chain seq x y z
N MET A 1 3.74 7.66 4.54
CA MET A 1 4.88 6.93 5.16
C MET A 1 5.56 6.08 4.08
N LEU A 2 6.89 5.90 4.16
CA LEU A 2 7.62 4.95 3.31
C LEU A 2 8.38 3.94 4.18
N VAL A 3 8.33 2.65 3.81
CA VAL A 3 9.01 1.57 4.54
C VAL A 3 9.72 0.62 3.59
N LYS A 4 11.00 0.33 3.84
CA LYS A 4 11.80 -0.59 3.02
C LYS A 4 12.65 -1.51 3.86
N ASP A 5 12.91 -2.71 3.33
CA ASP A 5 13.93 -3.59 3.92
C ASP A 5 15.30 -2.95 3.74
N ILE A 6 16.13 -3.05 4.77
CA ILE A 6 17.52 -2.59 4.72
C ILE A 6 18.44 -3.75 5.09
N LYS A 7 19.65 -3.79 4.49
CA LYS A 7 20.69 -4.82 4.65
C LYS A 7 20.30 -6.20 4.10
N ARG A 8 19.13 -6.72 4.45
CA ARG A 8 18.63 -8.04 4.03
C ARG A 8 17.15 -7.97 3.69
N ARG A 9 16.77 -8.53 2.54
CA ARG A 9 15.37 -8.71 2.16
C ARG A 9 14.68 -9.63 3.16
N ARG A 10 13.50 -9.24 3.65
CA ARG A 10 12.84 -9.84 4.83
C ARG A 10 13.74 -9.92 6.06
N GLY A 11 14.67 -8.98 6.21
CA GLY A 11 15.40 -8.78 7.44
C GLY A 11 14.48 -8.33 8.57
N ARG A 12 15.01 -8.39 9.78
CA ARG A 12 14.38 -7.82 10.98
C ARG A 12 14.61 -6.32 11.13
N GLU A 13 15.32 -5.73 10.19
CA GLU A 13 15.65 -4.31 10.17
C GLU A 13 15.00 -3.65 8.96
N ARG A 14 14.31 -2.53 9.17
CA ARG A 14 13.67 -1.75 8.12
C ARG A 14 13.99 -0.28 8.27
N ALA A 15 14.12 0.40 7.14
CA ALA A 15 14.11 1.84 7.08
C ALA A 15 12.66 2.34 7.03
N VAL A 16 12.35 3.34 7.84
CA VAL A 16 11.04 3.98 7.95
C VAL A 16 11.23 5.48 7.76
N ALA A 17 10.43 6.07 6.87
CA ALA A 17 10.37 7.52 6.69
C ALA A 17 8.93 8.02 6.89
N LEU A 18 8.77 8.97 7.81
CA LEU A 18 7.53 9.68 8.09
C LEU A 18 7.67 11.08 7.53
N TYR A 19 6.93 11.39 6.48
CA TYR A 19 7.00 12.67 5.79
C TYR A 19 5.69 13.42 5.97
N ASN A 20 5.78 14.65 6.46
CA ASN A 20 4.66 15.56 6.57
C ASN A 20 4.82 16.72 5.56
N PRO A 21 4.11 16.67 4.41
CA PRO A 21 4.14 17.76 3.43
C PRO A 21 3.21 18.93 3.79
N SER A 22 2.43 18.85 4.86
CA SER A 22 1.42 19.86 5.19
C SER A 22 1.99 21.04 5.98
N ASP A 23 1.22 22.14 6.01
CA ASP A 23 1.51 23.35 6.79
C ASP A 23 1.23 23.18 8.30
N THR A 24 0.71 22.02 8.74
CA THR A 24 0.39 21.75 10.15
C THR A 24 1.12 20.50 10.65
N ALA A 25 1.39 20.43 11.96
CA ALA A 25 2.00 19.25 12.55
C ALA A 25 1.06 18.04 12.38
N HIS A 26 1.64 16.87 12.09
CA HIS A 26 0.89 15.64 11.87
C HIS A 26 1.43 14.50 12.73
N THR A 27 0.54 13.87 13.49
CA THR A 27 0.87 12.70 14.32
C THR A 27 0.63 11.42 13.54
N PHE A 28 1.69 10.65 13.34
CA PHE A 28 1.62 9.31 12.76
C PHE A 28 1.44 8.29 13.88
N VAL A 29 0.45 7.41 13.72
CA VAL A 29 0.23 6.23 14.58
C VAL A 29 0.28 4.98 13.70
N ILE A 30 1.36 4.21 13.81
CA ILE A 30 1.64 3.09 12.90
C ILE A 30 1.99 1.84 13.69
N SER A 31 1.23 0.76 13.53
CA SER A 31 1.57 -0.52 14.15
C SER A 31 2.81 -1.14 13.50
N PHE A 32 3.57 -1.92 14.28
CA PHE A 32 4.71 -2.66 13.75
C PHE A 32 4.28 -3.71 12.72
N GLU A 33 3.07 -4.24 12.82
CA GLU A 33 2.52 -5.18 11.84
C GLU A 33 2.44 -4.56 10.45
N THR A 34 2.00 -3.29 10.33
CA THR A 34 2.04 -2.53 9.05
C THR A 34 3.47 -2.39 8.53
N LEU A 35 4.45 -2.33 9.42
CA LEU A 35 5.88 -2.31 9.07
C LEU A 35 6.44 -3.71 8.77
N GLY A 36 5.66 -4.79 8.91
CA GLY A 36 6.18 -6.16 8.83
C GLY A 36 7.14 -6.49 9.96
N LEU A 37 7.07 -5.81 11.09
CA LEU A 37 7.89 -6.04 12.28
C LEU A 37 7.03 -6.61 13.40
N GLY A 38 7.65 -7.35 14.31
CA GLY A 38 6.96 -7.87 15.50
C GLY A 38 7.88 -7.97 16.70
N GLY A 39 7.30 -7.87 17.89
CA GLY A 39 8.03 -7.76 19.15
C GLY A 39 8.50 -6.32 19.39
N LYS A 40 9.60 -6.17 20.13
CA LYS A 40 10.21 -4.87 20.41
C LYS A 40 11.09 -4.45 19.24
N ALA A 41 11.24 -3.15 19.02
CA ALA A 41 12.14 -2.62 18.00
C ALA A 41 13.05 -1.53 18.56
N ALA A 42 14.37 -1.71 18.39
CA ALA A 42 15.35 -0.66 18.62
C ALA A 42 15.26 0.36 17.47
N VAL A 43 15.09 1.63 17.82
CA VAL A 43 14.92 2.73 16.88
C VAL A 43 16.18 3.57 16.85
N ARG A 44 16.72 3.80 15.66
CA ARG A 44 17.84 4.70 15.43
C ARG A 44 17.45 5.78 14.44
N ASP A 45 17.62 7.02 14.87
CA ASP A 45 17.58 8.19 14.02
C ASP A 45 18.84 8.25 13.17
N VAL A 46 18.68 8.08 11.86
CA VAL A 46 19.81 8.08 10.93
C VAL A 46 20.20 9.48 10.47
N VAL A 47 19.33 10.47 10.63
CA VAL A 47 19.63 11.88 10.31
C VAL A 47 20.50 12.46 11.42
N ASN A 48 20.08 12.30 12.67
CA ASN A 48 20.81 12.82 13.83
C ASN A 48 21.82 11.81 14.40
N CYS A 49 21.97 10.64 13.77
CA CYS A 49 22.86 9.56 14.20
C CYS A 49 22.67 9.14 15.67
N LYS A 50 21.44 9.18 16.15
CA LYS A 50 21.08 9.02 17.57
C LYS A 50 20.19 7.81 17.78
N ASP A 51 20.45 7.04 18.83
CA ASP A 51 19.53 5.97 19.24
C ASP A 51 18.37 6.57 20.04
N LEU A 52 17.13 6.24 19.65
CA LEU A 52 15.90 6.76 20.25
C LEU A 52 15.29 5.78 21.28
N GLY A 53 15.99 4.68 21.56
CA GLY A 53 15.54 3.65 22.50
C GLY A 53 14.77 2.52 21.81
N ILE A 54 13.92 1.86 22.59
CA ILE A 54 13.15 0.69 22.18
C ILE A 54 11.68 1.07 22.21
N LEU A 55 10.98 0.81 21.11
CA LEU A 55 9.53 0.94 21.01
C LEU A 55 8.88 -0.45 21.04
N GLU A 56 7.65 -0.49 21.53
CA GLU A 56 6.81 -1.69 21.58
C GLU A 56 5.54 -1.42 20.79
N GLU A 57 5.11 -2.42 20.00
CA GLU A 57 3.83 -2.49 19.28
C GLU A 57 3.60 -1.47 18.14
N ARG A 58 3.96 -0.20 18.33
CA ARG A 58 3.67 0.89 17.37
C ARG A 58 4.64 2.06 17.46
N ILE A 59 4.67 2.84 16.39
CA ILE A 59 5.22 4.19 16.35
C ILE A 59 4.07 5.15 16.64
N GLU A 60 4.27 6.07 17.56
CA GLU A 60 3.43 7.27 17.73
C GLU A 60 4.38 8.48 17.74
N TYR A 61 4.35 9.27 16.67
CA TYR A 61 5.30 10.37 16.49
C TYR A 61 4.71 11.53 15.69
N THR A 62 4.88 12.74 16.23
CA THR A 62 4.48 13.98 15.54
C THR A 62 5.64 14.49 14.69
N VAL A 63 5.36 14.66 13.40
CA VAL A 63 6.28 15.31 12.46
C VAL A 63 5.77 16.71 12.21
N GLU A 64 6.63 17.70 12.44
CA GLU A 64 6.34 19.12 12.21
C GLU A 64 6.01 19.42 10.74
N PRO A 65 5.40 20.59 10.44
CA PRO A 65 5.14 21.01 9.07
C PRO A 65 6.39 20.89 8.18
N HIS A 66 6.17 20.45 6.94
CA HIS A 66 7.20 20.34 5.90
C HIS A 66 8.45 19.53 6.31
N SER A 67 8.33 18.64 7.29
CA SER A 67 9.45 17.91 7.89
C SER A 67 9.39 16.42 7.62
N VAL A 68 10.51 15.75 7.88
CA VAL A 68 10.64 14.30 7.76
C VAL A 68 11.38 13.70 8.96
N ALA A 69 10.91 12.56 9.45
CA ALA A 69 11.65 11.69 10.35
C ALA A 69 12.09 10.44 9.58
N ILE A 70 13.39 10.12 9.60
CA ILE A 70 13.95 8.95 8.92
C ILE A 70 14.70 8.10 9.93
N TRP A 71 14.25 6.87 10.11
CA TRP A 71 14.77 5.95 11.12
C TRP A 71 15.07 4.58 10.55
N THR A 72 15.95 3.84 11.24
CA THR A 72 16.00 2.38 11.13
C THR A 72 15.36 1.76 12.36
N LEU A 73 14.49 0.78 12.14
CA LEU A 73 13.87 -0.03 13.18
C LEU A 73 14.40 -1.46 13.09
N LYS A 74 15.04 -1.95 14.15
CA LYS A 74 15.51 -3.34 14.27
C LYS A 74 14.66 -4.08 15.30
N ALA A 75 13.78 -4.96 14.82
CA ALA A 75 12.85 -5.69 15.66
C ALA A 75 13.33 -7.12 16.02
N ASP A 76 12.62 -7.74 16.97
CA ASP A 76 12.87 -9.12 17.39
C ASP A 76 12.65 -10.11 16.25
N ARG A 77 11.58 -9.91 15.48
CA ARG A 77 11.19 -10.76 14.36
C ARG A 77 10.55 -9.99 13.21
N ARG A 78 10.54 -10.65 12.05
CA ARG A 78 9.91 -10.20 10.81
C ARG A 78 8.57 -10.92 10.67
N VAL A 79 7.48 -10.17 10.49
CA VAL A 79 6.11 -10.74 10.34
C VAL A 79 5.62 -10.59 8.90
N GLU A 80 4.71 -11.48 8.50
CA GLU A 80 3.99 -11.37 7.22
C GLU A 80 2.97 -10.24 7.33
N ILE A 81 2.97 -9.33 6.36
CA ILE A 81 1.98 -8.25 6.31
C ILE A 81 0.77 -8.73 5.51
N SER A 82 -0.42 -8.33 5.94
CA SER A 82 -1.69 -8.66 5.30
C SER A 82 -2.35 -7.47 4.61
N LEU A 83 -1.85 -6.25 4.85
CA LEU A 83 -2.34 -5.01 4.27
C LEU A 83 -1.32 -4.44 3.29
N TYR A 84 -1.79 -4.14 2.09
CA TYR A 84 -1.01 -3.54 1.00
C TYR A 84 -1.82 -2.38 0.44
N GLU A 85 -1.42 -1.15 0.77
CA GLU A 85 -2.14 0.05 0.33
C GLU A 85 -1.99 0.25 -1.19
N ALA A 86 -3.00 0.84 -1.82
CA ALA A 86 -2.96 1.19 -3.24
C ALA A 86 -1.84 2.17 -3.57
N GLU A 87 -1.50 3.11 -2.69
CA GLU A 87 -0.40 4.06 -2.93
C GLU A 87 0.99 3.43 -2.94
N GLN A 88 1.11 2.15 -2.53
CA GLN A 88 2.36 1.40 -2.57
C GLN A 88 2.53 0.62 -3.88
N ALA A 89 1.48 0.55 -4.70
CA ALA A 89 1.52 -0.16 -5.96
C ALA A 89 2.45 0.54 -6.96
N TYR A 90 3.16 -0.26 -7.75
CA TYR A 90 3.80 0.26 -8.96
C TYR A 90 2.73 0.57 -10.01
N LEU A 91 2.74 1.81 -10.50
CA LEU A 91 1.81 2.34 -11.51
C LEU A 91 2.61 2.69 -12.78
N PRO A 92 2.68 1.81 -13.81
CA PRO A 92 3.54 2.02 -14.97
C PRO A 92 3.19 3.27 -15.79
N CYS A 93 1.91 3.65 -15.79
CA CYS A 93 1.44 4.82 -16.52
C CYS A 93 1.42 6.09 -15.68
N TYR A 94 1.73 6.04 -14.37
CA TYR A 94 1.71 7.22 -13.53
C TYR A 94 2.76 8.24 -14.00
N ASN A 95 2.32 9.50 -14.08
CA ASN A 95 3.17 10.66 -14.20
C ASN A 95 2.39 11.87 -13.67
N ASP A 96 3.12 12.86 -13.16
CA ASP A 96 2.53 14.08 -12.59
C ASP A 96 2.70 15.29 -13.51
N LEU A 97 2.61 15.07 -14.84
CA LEU A 97 2.80 16.13 -15.84
C LEU A 97 1.57 17.03 -16.00
N GLY A 98 0.41 16.62 -15.47
CA GLY A 98 -0.84 17.39 -15.56
C GLY A 98 -1.48 17.47 -16.96
N VAL A 99 -0.89 16.82 -17.98
CA VAL A 99 -1.35 16.93 -19.38
C VAL A 99 -2.57 16.05 -19.69
N ASN A 100 -2.67 14.87 -19.08
CA ASN A 100 -3.77 13.94 -19.30
C ASN A 100 -4.70 13.88 -18.07
N PRO A 101 -5.94 14.40 -18.14
CA PRO A 101 -6.85 14.43 -16.99
C PRO A 101 -7.37 13.05 -16.57
N LYS A 102 -7.22 12.02 -17.42
CA LYS A 102 -7.64 10.64 -17.15
C LYS A 102 -6.44 9.70 -16.99
N GLN A 103 -5.32 10.24 -16.51
CA GLN A 103 -4.13 9.48 -16.16
C GLN A 103 -4.29 8.87 -14.77
N VAL A 104 -3.81 7.64 -14.58
CA VAL A 104 -3.74 7.02 -13.24
C VAL A 104 -2.98 7.93 -12.29
N ARG A 105 -3.55 8.16 -11.10
CA ARG A 105 -3.01 9.09 -10.12
C ARG A 105 -3.43 8.73 -8.71
N TYR A 106 -2.65 9.22 -7.75
CA TYR A 106 -3.09 9.32 -6.36
C TYR A 106 -4.14 10.44 -6.25
N ALA A 107 -5.24 10.17 -5.59
CA ALA A 107 -6.32 11.12 -5.38
C ALA A 107 -6.69 11.17 -3.90
N VAL A 108 -6.85 12.37 -3.36
CA VAL A 108 -7.36 12.57 -2.00
C VAL A 108 -8.78 12.00 -1.92
N SER A 109 -9.02 11.18 -0.90
CA SER A 109 -10.31 10.62 -0.56
C SER A 109 -10.35 10.36 0.94
N SER A 110 -11.00 11.24 1.69
CA SER A 110 -10.93 11.26 3.16
C SER A 110 -11.40 9.99 3.86
N ASN A 111 -12.20 9.17 3.17
CA ASN A 111 -12.75 7.93 3.71
C ASN A 111 -11.91 6.69 3.36
N CYS A 112 -10.92 6.82 2.47
CA CYS A 112 -9.98 5.75 2.14
C CYS A 112 -8.91 5.64 3.23
N SER A 113 -8.27 4.47 3.33
CA SER A 113 -7.06 4.28 4.14
C SER A 113 -6.04 5.35 3.80
N GLY A 114 -5.43 5.97 4.81
CA GLY A 114 -4.44 7.02 4.58
C GLY A 114 -4.96 8.29 3.87
N GLY A 115 -6.27 8.41 3.63
CA GLY A 115 -6.89 9.57 2.98
C GLY A 115 -6.62 9.69 1.48
N ILE A 116 -6.10 8.64 0.84
CA ILE A 116 -5.67 8.62 -0.56
C ILE A 116 -6.15 7.32 -1.21
N LYS A 117 -6.41 7.36 -2.52
CA LYS A 117 -6.70 6.20 -3.36
C LYS A 117 -5.98 6.27 -4.70
N VAL A 118 -5.86 5.15 -5.40
CA VAL A 118 -5.43 5.12 -6.80
C VAL A 118 -6.65 5.23 -7.71
N ALA A 119 -6.75 6.36 -8.42
CA ALA A 119 -7.84 6.65 -9.33
C ALA A 119 -7.44 6.55 -10.80
N TYR A 120 -8.43 6.45 -11.71
CA TYR A 120 -8.24 6.34 -13.16
C TYR A 120 -7.41 5.12 -13.59
N LEU A 121 -7.67 3.99 -12.94
CA LEU A 121 -7.02 2.71 -13.23
C LEU A 121 -7.71 1.99 -14.41
N GLY A 122 -6.95 1.30 -15.27
CA GLY A 122 -7.48 0.57 -16.42
C GLY A 122 -7.69 1.40 -17.68
N GLY A 123 -8.64 0.99 -18.53
CA GLY A 123 -8.92 1.56 -19.84
C GLY A 123 -7.90 1.19 -20.94
N ARG A 124 -6.78 0.56 -20.58
CA ARG A 124 -5.77 0.00 -21.49
C ARG A 124 -4.88 -1.02 -20.77
N PRO A 125 -4.26 -1.99 -21.47
CA PRO A 125 -3.46 -3.05 -20.86
C PRO A 125 -2.28 -2.56 -20.01
N GLU A 126 -1.69 -1.40 -20.34
CA GLU A 126 -0.51 -0.86 -19.67
C GLU A 126 -0.85 -0.11 -18.38
N ASN A 127 -2.13 0.20 -18.15
CA ASN A 127 -2.59 0.99 -17.00
C ASN A 127 -3.12 0.11 -15.88
N TYR A 128 -2.19 -0.43 -15.08
CA TYR A 128 -2.48 -1.31 -13.95
C TYR A 128 -1.71 -0.89 -12.69
N ALA A 129 -2.18 -1.37 -11.55
CA ALA A 129 -1.51 -1.30 -10.26
C ALA A 129 -0.86 -2.65 -9.97
N GLN A 130 0.38 -2.65 -9.50
CA GLN A 130 1.16 -3.87 -9.29
C GLN A 130 1.89 -3.90 -7.95
N TRP A 131 1.71 -5.00 -7.21
CA TRP A 131 2.47 -5.35 -6.02
C TRP A 131 3.33 -6.58 -6.34
N LYS A 132 4.65 -6.36 -6.51
CA LYS A 132 5.62 -7.42 -6.89
C LYS A 132 6.13 -8.24 -5.71
N ASP A 133 5.92 -7.74 -4.49
CA ASP A 133 6.54 -8.23 -3.27
C ASP A 133 5.50 -8.74 -2.25
N VAL A 134 4.39 -9.31 -2.73
CA VAL A 134 3.40 -9.95 -1.85
C VAL A 134 3.98 -11.24 -1.32
N TYR A 135 4.29 -11.31 -0.03
CA TYR A 135 4.98 -12.46 0.55
C TYR A 135 4.01 -13.35 1.30
N SER A 136 4.14 -14.66 1.10
CA SER A 136 3.47 -15.68 1.90
C SER A 136 4.48 -16.71 2.37
N ASP A 137 4.54 -16.99 3.68
CA ASP A 137 5.50 -17.96 4.21
C ASP A 137 5.22 -19.39 3.72
N LYS A 138 3.94 -19.78 3.74
CA LYS A 138 3.50 -21.15 3.41
C LYS A 138 2.93 -21.30 2.00
N GLY A 139 2.51 -20.21 1.37
CA GLY A 139 1.63 -20.27 0.19
C GLY A 139 0.27 -20.89 0.52
N GLY A 140 -0.51 -21.17 -0.52
CA GLY A 140 -1.83 -21.79 -0.43
C GLY A 140 -2.97 -20.87 -0.86
N GLU A 141 -4.18 -21.26 -0.49
CA GLU A 141 -5.40 -20.49 -0.78
C GLU A 141 -5.63 -19.40 0.27
N TYR A 142 -5.90 -18.20 -0.21
CA TYR A 142 -6.20 -17.03 0.61
C TYR A 142 -7.49 -16.37 0.14
N LYS A 143 -8.15 -15.67 1.06
CA LYS A 143 -9.20 -14.71 0.74
C LYS A 143 -8.58 -13.32 0.70
N MET A 144 -8.48 -12.74 -0.48
CA MET A 144 -8.03 -11.37 -0.65
C MET A 144 -9.24 -10.44 -0.64
N THR A 145 -9.21 -9.45 0.24
CA THR A 145 -10.15 -8.34 0.23
C THR A 145 -9.56 -7.21 -0.61
N VAL A 146 -10.34 -6.65 -1.52
CA VAL A 146 -9.99 -5.42 -2.26
C VAL A 146 -10.94 -4.33 -1.79
N ALA A 147 -10.40 -3.28 -1.17
CA ALA A 147 -11.14 -2.07 -0.86
C ALA A 147 -11.15 -1.16 -2.10
N TYR A 148 -12.28 -0.51 -2.36
CA TYR A 148 -12.45 0.27 -3.58
C TYR A 148 -13.54 1.35 -3.46
N CYS A 149 -13.44 2.35 -4.35
CA CYS A 149 -14.50 3.32 -4.62
C CYS A 149 -14.96 3.19 -6.08
N ALA A 150 -16.27 3.15 -6.31
CA ALA A 150 -16.85 3.08 -7.65
C ALA A 150 -18.21 3.77 -7.72
N GLU A 151 -18.37 4.73 -8.64
CA GLU A 151 -19.65 5.43 -8.83
C GLU A 151 -20.70 4.57 -9.56
N ARG A 152 -20.24 3.62 -10.37
CA ARG A 152 -21.07 2.72 -11.18
C ARG A 152 -20.52 1.30 -11.14
N ASP A 153 -21.39 0.35 -11.47
CA ASP A 153 -20.98 -1.03 -11.70
C ASP A 153 -19.87 -1.07 -12.77
N CYS A 154 -18.82 -1.83 -12.50
CA CYS A 154 -17.67 -1.97 -13.37
C CYS A 154 -17.06 -3.37 -13.25
N ARG A 155 -15.90 -3.58 -13.88
CA ARG A 155 -15.16 -4.84 -13.81
C ARG A 155 -13.72 -4.57 -13.40
N LEU A 156 -13.18 -5.47 -12.60
CA LEU A 156 -11.78 -5.48 -12.19
C LEU A 156 -11.11 -6.75 -12.71
N GLU A 157 -10.01 -6.59 -13.44
CA GLU A 157 -9.07 -7.67 -13.74
C GLU A 157 -8.05 -7.77 -12.60
N VAL A 158 -8.00 -8.93 -11.96
CA VAL A 158 -7.00 -9.28 -10.94
C VAL A 158 -6.12 -10.38 -11.52
N THR A 159 -4.82 -10.15 -11.58
CA THR A 159 -3.83 -11.14 -12.03
C THR A 159 -2.92 -11.51 -10.87
N VAL A 160 -2.91 -12.79 -10.49
CA VAL A 160 -2.04 -13.32 -9.43
C VAL A 160 -1.07 -14.31 -10.07
N ASN A 161 0.23 -14.02 -9.99
CA ASN A 161 1.29 -14.85 -10.57
C ASN A 161 1.04 -15.20 -12.06
N GLY A 162 0.52 -14.25 -12.84
CA GLY A 162 0.17 -14.43 -14.25
C GLY A 162 -1.21 -15.06 -14.52
N LYS A 163 -1.89 -15.60 -13.51
CA LYS A 163 -3.27 -16.11 -13.65
C LYS A 163 -4.27 -14.96 -13.50
N LYS A 164 -4.95 -14.61 -14.59
CA LYS A 164 -5.93 -13.52 -14.64
C LYS A 164 -7.34 -14.01 -14.28
N ARG A 165 -8.06 -13.20 -13.51
CA ARG A 165 -9.48 -13.32 -13.21
C ARG A 165 -10.19 -11.99 -13.42
N VAL A 166 -11.37 -12.00 -14.03
CA VAL A 166 -12.24 -10.83 -14.14
C VAL A 166 -13.35 -10.92 -13.11
N VAL A 167 -13.62 -9.83 -12.41
CA VAL A 167 -14.60 -9.75 -11.33
C VAL A 167 -15.56 -8.59 -11.59
N SER A 168 -16.85 -8.84 -11.42
CA SER A 168 -17.87 -7.79 -11.40
C SER A 168 -17.82 -7.03 -10.08
N VAL A 169 -17.73 -5.70 -10.16
CA VAL A 169 -17.67 -4.79 -9.03
C VAL A 169 -18.93 -3.95 -9.02
N LYS A 170 -19.66 -3.96 -7.90
CA LYS A 170 -20.87 -3.13 -7.73
C LYS A 170 -20.48 -1.71 -7.35
N SER A 171 -21.29 -0.74 -7.78
CA SER A 171 -21.14 0.64 -7.32
C SER A 171 -21.06 0.68 -5.78
N SER A 172 -20.08 1.40 -5.26
CA SER A 172 -20.00 1.70 -3.83
C SER A 172 -20.96 2.82 -3.42
N GLY A 173 -21.63 3.47 -4.39
CA GLY A 173 -22.61 4.54 -4.16
C GLY A 173 -22.00 5.94 -4.12
N GLY A 174 -20.74 6.11 -4.55
CA GLY A 174 -20.13 7.43 -4.69
C GLY A 174 -18.61 7.36 -4.85
N LYS A 175 -18.03 8.47 -5.32
CA LYS A 175 -16.58 8.58 -5.59
C LYS A 175 -15.70 8.41 -4.35
N ASP A 176 -16.19 8.75 -3.14
CA ASP A 176 -15.43 8.68 -1.89
C ASP A 176 -16.07 7.71 -0.88
N ARG A 177 -16.93 6.80 -1.36
CA ARG A 177 -17.53 5.77 -0.52
C ARG A 177 -16.78 4.47 -0.73
N VAL A 178 -16.11 4.00 0.32
CA VAL A 178 -15.38 2.73 0.29
C VAL A 178 -16.37 1.56 0.39
N ALA A 179 -16.21 0.59 -0.48
CA ALA A 179 -16.79 -0.74 -0.39
C ALA A 179 -15.68 -1.78 -0.56
N SER A 180 -16.01 -3.06 -0.44
CA SER A 180 -15.04 -4.13 -0.64
C SER A 180 -15.62 -5.34 -1.36
N ILE A 181 -14.75 -6.04 -2.07
CA ILE A 181 -15.01 -7.38 -2.61
C ILE A 181 -14.01 -8.37 -2.03
N VAL A 182 -14.41 -9.62 -1.91
CA VAL A 182 -13.54 -10.71 -1.44
C VAL A 182 -13.37 -11.74 -2.56
N LEU A 183 -12.12 -12.11 -2.82
CA LEU A 183 -11.76 -13.03 -3.89
C LEU A 183 -10.84 -14.14 -3.37
N PRO A 184 -11.12 -15.42 -3.67
CA PRO A 184 -10.13 -16.45 -3.47
C PRO A 184 -8.95 -16.23 -4.43
N ILE A 185 -7.75 -16.28 -3.89
CA ILE A 185 -6.48 -16.23 -4.62
C ILE A 185 -5.58 -17.38 -4.17
N GLU A 186 -4.65 -17.77 -5.03
CA GLU A 186 -3.65 -18.80 -4.75
C GLU A 186 -2.27 -18.15 -4.73
N LEU A 187 -1.62 -18.18 -3.56
CA LEU A 187 -0.26 -17.68 -3.38
C LEU A 187 0.72 -18.85 -3.38
N LYS A 188 1.88 -18.66 -3.98
CA LYS A 188 3.04 -19.52 -3.82
C LYS A 188 3.75 -19.16 -2.51
N ALA A 189 4.43 -20.13 -1.92
CA ALA A 189 5.39 -19.84 -0.86
C ALA A 189 6.48 -18.88 -1.39
N GLY A 190 6.83 -17.87 -0.60
CA GLY A 190 7.70 -16.78 -1.01
C GLY A 190 6.94 -15.60 -1.64
N TYR A 191 7.53 -15.03 -2.69
CA TYR A 191 7.02 -13.80 -3.32
C TYR A 191 6.03 -14.06 -4.44
N ASN A 192 5.03 -13.19 -4.50
CA ASN A 192 3.93 -13.25 -5.44
C ASN A 192 3.74 -11.89 -6.11
N ASP A 193 3.39 -11.93 -7.39
CA ASP A 193 3.05 -10.76 -8.19
C ASP A 193 1.52 -10.63 -8.26
N ILE A 194 0.97 -9.53 -7.79
CA ILE A 194 -0.46 -9.21 -7.90
C ILE A 194 -0.61 -7.94 -8.73
N ARG A 195 -1.47 -8.00 -9.75
CA ARG A 195 -1.84 -6.85 -10.58
C ARG A 195 -3.34 -6.63 -10.58
N MET A 196 -3.73 -5.36 -10.58
CA MET A 196 -5.12 -4.93 -10.67
C MET A 196 -5.26 -3.87 -11.76
N GLY A 197 -6.31 -3.97 -12.57
CA GLY A 197 -6.61 -3.02 -13.64
C GLY A 197 -7.77 -3.49 -14.48
N ASN A 198 -7.89 -2.99 -15.70
CA ASN A 198 -8.83 -3.50 -16.68
C ASN A 198 -8.40 -3.00 -18.07
N ALA A 199 -8.21 -3.91 -19.02
CA ALA A 199 -7.64 -3.57 -20.32
C ALA A 199 -8.63 -2.82 -21.24
N TYR A 200 -9.94 -2.94 -20.98
CA TYR A 200 -10.99 -2.52 -21.92
C TYR A 200 -11.93 -1.45 -21.36
N SER A 201 -11.96 -1.25 -20.04
CA SER A 201 -12.75 -0.22 -19.39
C SER A 201 -12.03 0.30 -18.14
N TRP A 202 -12.54 1.37 -17.55
CA TRP A 202 -12.07 1.81 -16.23
C TRP A 202 -12.35 0.73 -15.18
N ALA A 203 -11.35 0.47 -14.35
CA ALA A 203 -11.47 -0.29 -13.10
C ALA A 203 -12.06 0.63 -12.01
N PRO A 204 -12.52 0.08 -10.87
CA PRO A 204 -12.80 0.92 -9.72
C PRO A 204 -11.52 1.63 -9.24
N ASP A 205 -11.68 2.73 -8.51
CA ASP A 205 -10.55 3.33 -7.79
C ASP A 205 -10.20 2.41 -6.61
N ILE A 206 -8.91 2.13 -6.42
CA ILE A 206 -8.44 1.17 -5.40
C ILE A 206 -7.95 1.93 -4.17
N ASP A 207 -8.37 1.44 -3.01
CA ASP A 207 -7.91 1.84 -1.68
C ASP A 207 -6.92 0.78 -1.17
#